data_AF-A0A352X555-F1
#
_entry.id   AF-A0A352X555-F1
#
_cell.length_a   1.000
_cell.length_b   1.000
_cell.length_c   1.000
_cell.angle_alpha   90.00
_cell.angle_beta   90.00
_cell.angle_gamma   90.00
#
_symmetry.space_group_name_H-M   'P 1'
#
loop_
_entity.id
_entity.type
_entity.pdbx_description
1 polymer ?
#
loop_
_entity_poly.entity_id
_entity_poly.type
_entity_poly.pdbx_seq_one_letter_code
_entity_poly.pdbx_strand_id
1 'polypeptide(L)' 'VIRLWEEDSAPFLANPELLPLATLTQTDNPQTLLAQVAEQIATISHKEQQGIIASCTQIFAGLRFE' A
#
# COMPACT_ATOMS: atom_id res chain seq x y z
N VAL A 1 8.15 6.84 17.54
CA VAL A 1 7.19 5.87 16.97
C VAL A 1 6.31 6.65 16.01
N ILE A 2 6.16 6.20 14.75
CA ILE A 2 5.26 6.82 13.76
C ILE A 2 3.94 6.04 13.81
N ARG A 3 2.81 6.75 13.81
CA ARG A 3 1.47 6.16 13.85
C ARG A 3 0.87 6.21 12.46
N LEU A 4 1.14 5.19 11.64
CA LEU A 4 0.71 5.18 10.23
C LEU A 4 -0.79 5.46 10.06
N TRP A 5 -1.64 5.00 10.99
CA TRP A 5 -3.09 5.24 10.93
C TRP A 5 -3.53 6.70 11.10
N GLU A 6 -2.60 7.60 11.46
CA GLU A 6 -2.81 9.06 11.54
C GLU A 6 -2.20 9.80 10.33
N GLU A 7 -1.42 9.10 9.49
CA GLU A 7 -0.70 9.70 8.35
C GLU A 7 -1.53 9.68 7.06
N ASP A 8 -1.27 10.64 6.18
CA ASP A 8 -1.83 10.69 4.83
C ASP A 8 -1.27 9.55 3.95
N SER A 9 -2.13 8.93 3.16
CA SER A 9 -1.78 7.90 2.17
C SER A 9 -0.98 8.43 0.97
N ALA A 10 -1.18 9.69 0.58
CA ALA A 10 -0.61 10.28 -0.63
C ALA A 10 0.93 10.13 -0.74
N PRO A 11 1.74 10.44 0.30
CA PRO A 11 3.19 10.26 0.23
C PRO A 11 3.63 8.79 0.08
N PHE A 12 2.84 7.84 0.57
CA PHE A 12 3.13 6.41 0.46
C PHE A 12 2.76 5.86 -0.93
N LEU A 13 1.71 6.40 -1.54
CA LEU A 13 1.31 6.05 -2.91
C LEU A 13 2.28 6.58 -3.98
N ALA A 14 3.01 7.66 -3.67
CA ALA A 14 3.98 8.26 -4.58
C ALA A 14 5.29 7.48 -4.72
N ASN A 15 5.57 6.54 -3.81
CA ASN A 15 6.79 5.74 -3.84
C ASN A 15 6.45 4.23 -3.86
N PRO A 16 6.82 3.49 -4.92
CA PRO A 16 6.58 2.06 -5.01
C PRO A 16 7.00 1.23 -3.80
N GLU A 17 8.12 1.58 -3.16
CA GLU A 17 8.65 0.85 -1.99
C GLU A 17 7.81 1.07 -0.72
N LEU A 18 7.00 2.12 -0.68
CA LEU A 18 6.12 2.46 0.43
C LEU A 18 4.69 1.94 0.27
N LEU A 19 4.33 1.40 -0.90
CA LEU A 19 3.01 0.85 -1.18
C LEU A 19 2.53 -0.20 -0.16
N PRO A 20 3.39 -1.09 0.39
CA PRO A 20 2.94 -2.00 1.43
C PRO A 20 2.44 -1.28 2.68
N LEU A 21 3.09 -0.18 3.05
CA LEU A 21 2.74 0.63 4.21
C LEU A 21 1.56 1.58 3.95
N ALA A 22 1.32 1.95 2.68
CA ALA A 22 0.18 2.76 2.28
C ALA A 22 -1.15 2.14 2.75
N THR A 23 -1.24 0.81 2.80
CA THR A 23 -2.44 0.10 3.28
C THR A 23 -2.75 0.35 4.77
N LEU A 24 -1.77 0.80 5.55
CA LEU A 24 -1.89 1.06 6.98
C LEU A 24 -2.16 2.53 7.31
N THR A 25 -2.24 3.41 6.31
CA THR A 25 -2.42 4.85 6.54
C THR A 25 -3.83 5.22 6.98
N GLN A 26 -4.07 6.48 7.32
CA GLN A 26 -5.44 6.98 7.47
C GLN A 26 -6.18 6.83 6.14
N THR A 27 -7.44 6.38 6.20
CA THR A 27 -8.34 6.34 5.05
C THR A 27 -9.79 6.30 5.49
N ASP A 28 -10.63 7.08 4.81
CA ASP A 28 -12.08 7.06 4.97
C ASP A 28 -12.74 6.05 4.02
N ASN A 29 -11.98 5.53 3.03
CA ASN A 29 -12.45 4.55 2.06
C ASN A 29 -11.38 3.48 1.77
N PRO A 30 -11.38 2.38 2.52
CA PRO A 30 -10.44 1.28 2.35
C PRO A 30 -10.43 0.68 0.94
N GLN A 31 -11.59 0.54 0.30
CA GLN A 31 -11.68 -0.08 -1.03
C GLN A 31 -10.99 0.79 -2.10
N THR A 32 -11.22 2.11 -2.05
CA THR A 32 -10.54 3.06 -2.95
C THR A 32 -9.03 3.07 -2.72
N LEU A 33 -8.58 3.06 -1.46
CA LEU A 33 -7.16 3.00 -1.13
C LEU A 33 -6.50 1.73 -1.68
N LEU A 34 -7.10 0.55 -1.42
CA LEU A 34 -6.56 -0.73 -1.88
C LEU A 34 -6.51 -0.81 -3.42
N ALA A 35 -7.52 -0.25 -4.11
CA ALA A 35 -7.50 -0.15 -5.56
C ALA A 35 -6.34 0.72 -6.08
N GLN A 36 -6.12 1.89 -5.47
CA GLN A 36 -5.00 2.77 -5.83
C GLN A 36 -3.65 2.09 -5.60
N VAL A 37 -3.48 1.40 -4.47
CA VAL A 37 -2.26 0.63 -4.20
C VAL A 37 -2.05 -0.45 -5.26
N ALA A 38 -3.09 -1.21 -5.61
CA ALA A 38 -3.01 -2.25 -6.64
C ALA A 38 -2.63 -1.67 -8.02
N GLU A 39 -3.21 -0.52 -8.39
CA GLU A 39 -2.85 0.20 -9.62
C GLU A 39 -1.38 0.62 -9.61
N GLN A 40 -0.87 1.19 -8.51
CA GLN A 40 0.53 1.57 -8.42
C GLN A 40 1.47 0.37 -8.51
N ILE A 41 1.13 -0.76 -7.87
CA ILE A 41 1.90 -2.01 -7.98
C ILE A 41 1.93 -2.51 -9.43
N ALA A 42 0.83 -2.37 -10.17
CA ALA A 42 0.75 -2.78 -11.58
C ALA A 42 1.68 -1.96 -12.48
N THR A 43 2.03 -0.72 -12.10
CA THR A 43 2.97 0.12 -12.87
C THR A 43 4.43 -0.28 -12.71
N ILE A 44 4.77 -1.10 -11.70
CA ILE A 44 6.14 -1.54 -11.44
C ILE A 44 6.63 -2.44 -12.59
N SER A 45 7.66 -1.97 -13.30
CA SER A 45 8.19 -2.66 -14.49
C SER A 45 9.01 -3.91 -14.13
N HIS A 46 9.76 -3.88 -13.02
CA HIS A 46 10.60 -5.01 -12.63
C HIS A 46 9.78 -6.09 -11.92
N LYS A 47 9.70 -7.27 -12.54
CA LYS A 47 8.79 -8.36 -12.11
C LYS A 47 9.09 -8.91 -10.71
N GLU A 48 10.36 -9.04 -10.35
CA GLU A 48 10.74 -9.52 -9.01
C GLU A 48 10.32 -8.53 -7.93
N GLN A 49 10.66 -7.25 -8.12
CA GLN A 49 10.27 -6.16 -7.22
C GLN A 49 8.75 -6.02 -7.12
N GLN A 50 8.03 -6.11 -8.24
CA GLN A 50 6.57 -6.11 -8.27
C GLN A 50 6.00 -7.25 -7.39
N GLY A 51 6.53 -8.47 -7.53
CA GLY A 51 6.09 -9.62 -6.76
C GLY A 51 6.34 -9.49 -5.25
N ILE A 52 7.50 -8.97 -4.85
CA ILE A 52 7.83 -8.70 -3.44
C ILE A 52 6.87 -7.66 -2.86
N ILE A 53 6.72 -6.51 -3.53
CA ILE A 53 5.85 -5.43 -3.07
C ILE A 53 4.39 -5.89 -3.00
N ALA A 54 3.91 -6.64 -3.99
CA ALA A 54 2.56 -7.21 -3.97
C ALA A 54 2.34 -8.14 -2.77
N SER A 55 3.28 -9.03 -2.51
CA SER A 55 3.19 -9.99 -1.40
C SER A 55 3.18 -9.30 -0.04
N CYS A 56 4.08 -8.32 0.17
CA CYS A 56 4.12 -7.54 1.41
C CYS A 56 2.84 -6.72 1.59
N THR A 57 2.35 -6.10 0.51
CA THR A 57 1.09 -5.34 0.52
C THR A 57 -0.08 -6.21 0.92
N GLN A 58 -0.18 -7.43 0.37
CA GLN A 58 -1.25 -8.36 0.72
C GLN A 58 -1.23 -8.73 2.21
N ILE A 59 -0.05 -8.97 2.78
CA ILE A 59 0.09 -9.28 4.21
C ILE A 59 -0.42 -8.11 5.06
N PHE A 60 0.06 -6.88 4.81
CA PHE A 60 -0.35 -5.72 5.62
C PHE A 60 -1.81 -5.34 5.44
N ALA A 61 -2.34 -5.41 4.21
CA ALA A 61 -3.76 -5.19 3.94
C ALA A 61 -4.62 -6.23 4.67
N GLY A 62 -4.24 -7.51 4.59
CA GLY A 62 -4.95 -8.58 5.28
C GLY A 62 -4.96 -8.40 6.79
N LEU A 63 -3.84 -7.94 7.39
CA LEU A 63 -3.80 -7.67 8.83
C LEU A 63 -4.72 -6.54 9.29
N ARG A 64 -5.08 -5.61 8.40
CA ARG A 64 -5.91 -4.44 8.75
C ARG A 64 -7.38 -4.61 8.37
N PHE A 65 -7.67 -5.30 7.27
CA PHE A 65 -8.99 -5.30 6.65
C PHE A 65 -9.70 -6.66 6.65
N GLU A 66 -9.03 -7.73 7.11
CA GLU A 66 -9.61 -9.06 7.38
C GLU A 66 -9.70 -9.31 8.89
#